data_AF-A0A9E5BRV2-F1
#
_entry.id   AF-A0A9E5BRV2-F1
#
_cell.length_a   1.000
_cell.length_b   1.000
_cell.length_c   1.000
_cell.angle_alpha   90.00
_cell.angle_beta   90.00
_cell.angle_gamma   90.00
#
_symmetry.space_group_name_H-M   'P 1'
#
loop_
_entity.id
_entity.type
_entity.pdbx_description
1 polymer ?
#
loop_
_entity_poly.entity_id
_entity_poly.type
_entity_poly.pdbx_seq_one_letter_code
_entity_poly.pdbx_strand_id
1 'polypeptide(L)'
;MRPQQPSPARRHWSWQLLAPFALLLVLAIAAAGRPASAGAGLPANIRGDVNCTRAVDSVDAALVLQFTAALIETFACPEAADVDGNASVNSIDANLILQLNGGLQDSLLRMSLAITAPAVPCADPPTTCAVPAGSAFRLAVVLDSAPPEGYIAIQTYVFYGGLAYNRAAMPADEIVWPASALPVWFPPEPNILGFVVHGSLSTVAQPFPVSNHAGRLVEFELSCPPEPGRFKLSLLAYEPLLDVDEPGNPLGAAISLPDQTTVSPIKTGRSDLDLNLDGMIDREEQDLAVAATLEVRCV
;
A
#
# COMPACT_ATOMS: atom_id res chain seq x y z
N MET A 1 20.21 11.00 58.96
CA MET A 1 18.97 11.52 58.33
C MET A 1 19.22 11.51 56.83
N ARG A 2 18.56 10.62 56.07
CA ARG A 2 18.63 10.61 54.60
C ARG A 2 17.49 11.46 54.03
N PRO A 3 17.73 12.32 53.03
CA PRO A 3 16.67 13.09 52.40
C PRO A 3 15.76 12.14 51.59
N GLN A 4 14.44 12.25 51.82
CA GLN A 4 13.43 11.57 51.01
C GLN A 4 13.45 12.16 49.59
N GLN A 5 13.70 11.32 48.59
CA GLN A 5 13.48 11.65 47.19
C GLN A 5 11.96 11.75 46.92
N PRO A 6 11.48 12.82 46.29
CA PRO A 6 10.07 12.94 45.93
C PRO A 6 9.72 11.94 44.82
N SER A 7 8.66 11.17 45.03
CA SER A 7 8.09 10.27 44.03
C SER A 7 7.66 11.04 42.77
N PRO A 8 7.95 10.53 41.56
CA PRO A 8 7.46 11.15 40.33
C PRO A 8 5.94 11.06 40.28
N ALA A 9 5.30 12.22 40.15
CA ALA A 9 3.85 12.35 40.01
C ALA A 9 3.40 11.65 38.72
N ARG A 10 2.62 10.58 38.85
CA ARG A 10 1.90 9.95 37.73
C ARG A 10 0.92 10.97 37.17
N ARG A 11 1.28 11.61 36.05
CA ARG A 11 0.33 12.41 35.26
C ARG A 11 -0.55 11.43 34.48
N HIS A 12 -1.77 11.24 34.96
CA HIS A 12 -2.83 10.63 34.16
C HIS A 12 -3.14 11.58 32.99
N TRP A 13 -2.65 11.27 31.80
CA TRP A 13 -3.10 11.91 30.56
C TRP A 13 -4.47 11.33 30.20
N SER A 14 -5.50 12.17 30.29
CA SER A 14 -6.87 11.83 29.88
C SER A 14 -6.98 11.88 28.36
N TRP A 15 -6.99 10.73 27.70
CA TRP A 15 -7.20 10.53 26.25
C TRP A 15 -8.66 10.76 25.78
N GLN A 16 -9.46 11.55 26.49
CA GLN A 16 -10.92 11.56 26.31
C GLN A 16 -11.48 12.52 25.26
N LEU A 17 -10.65 13.20 24.46
CA LEU A 17 -11.17 14.15 23.48
C LEU A 17 -10.41 14.06 22.16
N LEU A 18 -10.61 13.00 21.38
CA LEU A 18 -10.45 12.98 19.91
C LEU A 18 -11.00 11.67 19.28
N ALA A 19 -12.09 11.12 19.82
CA ALA A 19 -12.85 10.04 19.19
C ALA A 19 -14.28 10.54 18.92
N PRO A 20 -14.52 11.23 17.79
CA PRO A 20 -15.61 10.74 16.95
C PRO A 20 -15.41 11.11 15.47
N PHE A 21 -14.65 10.35 14.68
CA PHE A 21 -14.81 10.42 13.21
C PHE A 21 -14.53 9.11 12.46
N ALA A 22 -14.19 8.02 13.15
CA ALA A 22 -13.94 6.71 12.53
C ALA A 22 -15.19 5.79 12.47
N LEU A 23 -16.38 6.24 12.91
CA LEU A 23 -17.54 5.36 13.09
C LEU A 23 -18.85 5.95 12.55
N LEU A 24 -18.92 6.21 11.24
CA LEU A 24 -20.21 6.46 10.62
C LEU A 24 -20.17 6.04 9.16
N LEU A 25 -20.43 4.76 8.86
CA LEU A 25 -20.91 4.30 7.56
C LEU A 25 -21.29 2.81 7.60
N VAL A 26 -22.57 2.52 7.87
CA VAL A 26 -23.23 1.23 7.66
C VAL A 26 -24.62 1.53 7.07
N LEU A 27 -24.88 1.16 5.80
CA LEU A 27 -26.04 0.38 5.30
C LEU A 27 -26.27 0.48 3.77
N ALA A 28 -26.36 -0.70 3.14
CA ALA A 28 -27.37 -1.20 2.18
C ALA A 28 -27.30 -0.99 0.63
N ILE A 29 -27.05 -2.15 -0.04
CA ILE A 29 -27.88 -2.86 -1.08
C ILE A 29 -27.60 -2.70 -2.60
N ALA A 30 -27.57 -3.90 -3.24
CA ALA A 30 -28.01 -4.36 -4.58
C ALA A 30 -27.00 -4.52 -5.73
N ALA A 31 -26.86 -5.78 -6.15
CA ALA A 31 -26.12 -6.27 -7.31
C ALA A 31 -26.90 -6.09 -8.63
N ALA A 32 -26.17 -5.75 -9.71
CA ALA A 32 -26.63 -5.89 -11.08
C ALA A 32 -25.48 -6.39 -11.98
N GLY A 33 -25.72 -7.50 -12.68
CA GLY A 33 -24.74 -8.20 -13.51
C GLY A 33 -24.40 -7.49 -14.83
N ARG A 34 -23.23 -7.81 -15.38
CA ARG A 34 -22.77 -7.34 -16.69
C ARG A 34 -22.65 -8.50 -17.69
N PRO A 35 -23.00 -8.28 -18.98
CA PRO A 35 -22.81 -9.25 -20.06
C PRO A 35 -21.39 -9.17 -20.63
N ALA A 36 -20.89 -10.34 -21.07
CA ALA A 36 -19.59 -10.52 -21.70
C ALA A 36 -19.58 -9.99 -23.14
N SER A 37 -18.45 -9.37 -23.53
CA SER A 37 -18.16 -8.97 -24.91
C SER A 37 -16.90 -9.67 -25.40
N ALA A 38 -16.98 -10.30 -26.57
CA ALA A 38 -15.91 -11.06 -27.20
C ALA A 38 -15.16 -10.22 -28.24
N GLY A 39 -13.82 -10.25 -28.18
CA GLY A 39 -12.92 -9.78 -29.23
C GLY A 39 -12.06 -10.93 -29.77
N ALA A 40 -11.68 -10.85 -31.05
CA ALA A 40 -10.81 -11.83 -31.72
C ALA A 40 -9.52 -11.17 -32.23
N GLY A 41 -8.45 -11.38 -31.46
CA GLY A 41 -7.05 -11.46 -31.87
C GLY A 41 -6.43 -12.53 -30.97
N LEU A 42 -5.57 -13.42 -31.47
CA LEU A 42 -5.03 -14.51 -30.64
C LEU A 42 -4.33 -13.91 -29.41
N PRO A 43 -4.90 -14.11 -28.21
CA PRO A 43 -4.58 -13.28 -27.06
C PRO A 43 -3.22 -13.68 -26.46
N ALA A 44 -2.55 -12.72 -25.83
CA ALA A 44 -1.50 -13.00 -24.86
C ALA A 44 -2.02 -14.08 -23.89
N ASN A 45 -1.19 -15.08 -23.58
CA ASN A 45 -1.56 -16.12 -22.63
C ASN A 45 -2.00 -15.46 -21.32
N ILE A 46 -3.19 -15.82 -20.84
CA ILE A 46 -3.77 -15.24 -19.64
C ILE A 46 -2.93 -15.76 -18.48
N ARG A 47 -2.32 -14.87 -17.68
CA ARG A 47 -1.55 -15.26 -16.50
C ARG A 47 -2.43 -16.13 -15.60
N GLY A 48 -1.96 -17.33 -15.26
CA GLY A 48 -2.69 -18.33 -14.50
C GLY A 48 -3.46 -19.38 -15.31
N ASP A 49 -3.64 -19.22 -16.63
CA ASP A 49 -4.28 -20.22 -17.51
C ASP A 49 -3.25 -21.21 -18.03
N VAL A 50 -2.93 -22.23 -17.22
CA VAL A 50 -1.84 -23.18 -17.52
C VAL A 50 -2.26 -24.27 -18.52
N ASN A 51 -3.58 -24.41 -18.76
CA ASN A 51 -4.14 -25.37 -19.70
C ASN A 51 -4.63 -24.77 -21.03
N CYS A 52 -4.40 -23.47 -21.24
CA CYS A 52 -4.75 -22.74 -22.46
C CYS A 52 -6.25 -22.72 -22.80
N THR A 53 -7.13 -22.86 -21.80
CA THR A 53 -8.59 -22.88 -22.04
C THR A 53 -9.19 -21.49 -22.18
N ARG A 54 -8.39 -20.44 -21.97
CA ARG A 54 -8.78 -19.02 -21.87
C ARG A 54 -9.65 -18.72 -20.66
N ALA A 55 -9.58 -19.55 -19.64
CA ALA A 55 -10.14 -19.34 -18.32
C ALA A 55 -9.02 -19.50 -17.30
N VAL A 56 -9.08 -18.75 -16.20
CA VAL A 56 -8.21 -18.95 -15.04
C VAL A 56 -9.09 -19.46 -13.93
N ASP A 57 -9.03 -20.76 -13.64
CA ASP A 57 -9.89 -21.37 -12.64
C ASP A 57 -9.18 -22.36 -11.71
N SER A 58 -9.94 -23.05 -10.86
CA SER A 58 -9.38 -24.02 -9.92
C SER A 58 -8.71 -25.23 -10.60
N VAL A 59 -9.03 -25.52 -11.86
CA VAL A 59 -8.38 -26.57 -12.65
C VAL A 59 -6.94 -26.19 -12.93
N ASP A 60 -6.67 -24.93 -13.28
CA ASP A 60 -5.31 -24.44 -13.50
C ASP A 60 -4.45 -24.53 -12.23
N ALA A 61 -5.02 -24.13 -11.09
CA ALA A 61 -4.36 -24.29 -9.79
C ALA A 61 -4.07 -25.75 -9.47
N ALA A 62 -5.01 -26.66 -9.74
CA ALA A 62 -4.82 -28.09 -9.53
C ALA A 62 -3.72 -28.67 -10.44
N LEU A 63 -3.56 -28.15 -11.66
CA LEU A 63 -2.48 -28.54 -12.56
C LEU A 63 -1.11 -28.07 -12.03
N VAL A 64 -1.02 -26.83 -11.52
CA VAL A 64 0.20 -26.34 -10.86
C VAL A 64 0.58 -27.20 -9.65
N LEU A 65 -0.39 -27.59 -8.83
CA LEU A 65 -0.14 -28.50 -7.69
C LEU A 65 0.31 -29.90 -8.16
N GLN A 66 -0.27 -30.44 -9.23
CA GLN A 66 0.15 -31.72 -9.80
C GLN A 66 1.57 -31.67 -10.36
N PHE A 67 1.94 -30.58 -11.02
CA PHE A 67 3.30 -30.36 -11.52
C PHE A 67 4.30 -30.29 -10.35
N THR A 68 3.98 -29.52 -9.31
CA THR A 68 4.80 -29.42 -8.09
C THR A 68 4.99 -30.79 -7.40
N ALA A 69 3.97 -31.66 -7.48
CA ALA A 69 3.99 -33.01 -6.94
C ALA A 69 4.63 -34.05 -7.89
N ALA A 70 5.19 -33.62 -9.04
CA ALA A 70 5.74 -34.49 -10.09
C ALA A 70 4.74 -35.55 -10.61
N LEU A 71 3.43 -35.24 -10.60
CA LEU A 71 2.39 -36.07 -11.19
C LEU A 71 2.20 -35.79 -12.69
N ILE A 72 2.60 -34.60 -13.13
CA ILE A 72 2.72 -34.19 -14.54
C ILE A 72 4.07 -33.51 -14.75
N GLU A 73 4.60 -33.57 -15.97
CA GLU A 73 5.94 -33.06 -16.30
C GLU A 73 5.91 -31.70 -17.02
N THR A 74 4.79 -31.33 -17.64
CA THR A 74 4.67 -30.11 -18.46
C THR A 74 3.26 -29.55 -18.45
N PHE A 75 3.13 -28.24 -18.67
CA PHE A 75 1.86 -27.57 -18.93
C PHE A 75 1.60 -27.40 -20.43
N ALA A 76 0.34 -27.17 -20.80
CA ALA A 76 0.01 -26.75 -22.17
C ALA A 76 0.47 -25.30 -22.41
N CYS A 77 0.35 -24.44 -21.39
CA CYS A 77 0.77 -23.03 -21.38
C CYS A 77 1.76 -22.78 -20.22
N PRO A 78 3.02 -23.22 -20.32
CA PRO A 78 3.98 -23.13 -19.21
C PRO A 78 4.33 -21.70 -18.78
N GLU A 79 4.30 -20.75 -19.70
CA GLU A 79 4.54 -19.33 -19.42
C GLU A 79 3.45 -18.69 -18.55
N ALA A 80 2.27 -19.30 -18.44
CA ALA A 80 1.17 -18.81 -17.61
C ALA A 80 1.25 -19.30 -16.15
N ALA A 81 2.14 -20.25 -15.85
CA ALA A 81 2.16 -20.95 -14.56
C ALA A 81 2.90 -20.20 -13.44
N ASP A 82 3.80 -19.27 -13.78
CA ASP A 82 4.50 -18.39 -12.82
C ASP A 82 3.68 -17.09 -12.64
N VAL A 83 2.77 -17.13 -11.66
CA VAL A 83 1.78 -16.06 -11.45
C VAL A 83 2.34 -14.97 -10.55
N ASP A 84 3.30 -15.28 -9.67
CA ASP A 84 3.97 -14.26 -8.83
C ASP A 84 5.20 -13.61 -9.50
N GLY A 85 5.74 -14.22 -10.56
CA GLY A 85 6.87 -13.71 -11.34
C GLY A 85 8.23 -14.01 -10.70
N ASN A 86 8.33 -15.00 -9.81
CA ASN A 86 9.58 -15.34 -9.12
C ASN A 86 10.46 -16.35 -9.88
N ALA A 87 10.09 -16.71 -11.12
CA ALA A 87 10.73 -17.70 -11.99
C ALA A 87 10.66 -19.16 -11.49
N SER A 88 9.79 -19.46 -10.53
CA SER A 88 9.52 -20.81 -10.01
C SER A 88 8.03 -21.09 -10.04
N VAL A 89 7.63 -22.28 -10.48
CA VAL A 89 6.23 -22.73 -10.45
C VAL A 89 6.02 -23.67 -9.27
N ASN A 90 5.22 -23.26 -8.29
CA ASN A 90 4.96 -24.05 -7.08
C ASN A 90 3.56 -23.81 -6.48
N SER A 91 3.32 -24.28 -5.26
CA SER A 91 2.04 -24.12 -4.57
C SER A 91 1.61 -22.66 -4.31
N ILE A 92 2.56 -21.71 -4.32
CA ILE A 92 2.29 -20.28 -4.22
C ILE A 92 1.51 -19.83 -5.46
N ASP A 93 1.96 -20.17 -6.66
CA ASP A 93 1.27 -19.84 -7.91
C ASP A 93 -0.14 -20.45 -7.95
N ALA A 94 -0.28 -21.71 -7.52
CA ALA A 94 -1.59 -22.35 -7.42
C ALA A 94 -2.56 -21.59 -6.50
N ASN A 95 -2.07 -21.12 -5.35
CA ASN A 95 -2.88 -20.30 -4.43
C ASN A 95 -3.27 -18.97 -5.09
N LEU A 96 -2.35 -18.33 -5.80
CA LEU A 96 -2.65 -17.09 -6.52
C LEU A 96 -3.66 -17.29 -7.66
N ILE A 97 -3.63 -18.43 -8.35
CA ILE A 97 -4.66 -18.81 -9.33
C ILE A 97 -6.01 -19.01 -8.65
N LEU A 98 -6.06 -19.67 -7.49
CA LEU A 98 -7.31 -19.80 -6.72
C LEU A 98 -7.84 -18.43 -6.27
N GLN A 99 -6.94 -17.51 -5.92
CA GLN A 99 -7.30 -16.12 -5.63
C GLN A 99 -7.82 -15.40 -6.88
N LEU A 100 -7.19 -15.55 -8.05
CA LEU A 100 -7.67 -15.03 -9.33
C LEU A 100 -9.08 -15.54 -9.64
N ASN A 101 -9.27 -16.85 -9.61
CA ASN A 101 -10.56 -17.50 -9.86
C ASN A 101 -11.64 -17.06 -8.85
N GLY A 102 -11.25 -16.85 -7.59
CA GLY A 102 -12.12 -16.34 -6.54
C GLY A 102 -12.44 -14.84 -6.65
N GLY A 103 -11.91 -14.14 -7.66
CA GLY A 103 -12.00 -12.68 -7.76
C GLY A 103 -11.21 -11.92 -6.69
N LEU A 104 -10.35 -12.63 -5.96
CA LEU A 104 -9.50 -12.06 -4.92
C LEU A 104 -8.31 -11.30 -5.50
N GLN A 105 -7.83 -11.60 -6.72
CA GLN A 105 -6.69 -10.90 -7.36
C GLN A 105 -7.05 -9.64 -8.15
N ASP A 106 -8.17 -9.59 -8.86
CA ASP A 106 -8.64 -8.35 -9.52
C ASP A 106 -9.05 -7.28 -8.47
N SER A 107 -9.25 -7.71 -7.23
CA SER A 107 -9.45 -6.86 -6.05
C SER A 107 -8.17 -6.60 -5.25
N LEU A 108 -7.00 -7.14 -5.67
CA LEU A 108 -5.73 -6.81 -5.04
C LEU A 108 -5.24 -5.46 -5.51
N LEU A 109 -5.67 -4.46 -4.76
CA LEU A 109 -5.08 -3.14 -4.72
C LEU A 109 -3.54 -3.25 -4.68
N ARG A 110 -2.85 -2.74 -5.70
CA ARG A 110 -1.39 -2.61 -5.67
C ARG A 110 -1.01 -1.14 -5.62
N MET A 111 -0.11 -0.83 -4.71
CA MET A 111 0.49 0.48 -4.61
C MET A 111 2.01 0.34 -4.59
N SER A 112 2.68 1.29 -5.25
CA SER A 112 4.13 1.37 -5.31
C SER A 112 4.63 2.76 -4.91
N LEU A 113 5.95 2.84 -4.68
CA LEU A 113 6.67 4.08 -4.49
C LEU A 113 7.53 4.36 -5.72
N ALA A 114 7.52 5.61 -6.20
CA ALA A 114 8.32 6.02 -7.35
C ALA A 114 8.93 7.41 -7.14
N ILE A 115 10.17 7.63 -7.58
CA ILE A 115 10.73 8.98 -7.67
C ILE A 115 10.36 9.57 -9.02
N THR A 116 9.74 10.75 -9.02
CA THR A 116 9.18 11.37 -10.23
C THR A 116 9.96 12.60 -10.69
N ALA A 117 10.71 13.25 -9.82
CA ALA A 117 11.57 14.39 -10.16
C ALA A 117 12.70 14.57 -9.13
N PRO A 118 13.90 15.02 -9.52
CA PRO A 118 14.39 14.98 -10.89
C PRO A 118 14.40 13.52 -11.40
N ALA A 119 14.56 13.33 -12.71
CA ALA A 119 14.76 11.99 -13.25
C ALA A 119 16.08 11.43 -12.69
N VAL A 120 15.98 10.46 -11.79
CA VAL A 120 17.12 9.82 -11.15
C VAL A 120 17.26 8.37 -11.62
N PRO A 121 18.48 7.82 -11.67
CA PRO A 121 18.67 6.40 -11.97
C PRO A 121 18.08 5.55 -10.84
N CYS A 122 17.03 4.80 -11.17
CA CYS A 122 16.47 3.76 -10.33
C CYS A 122 16.68 2.39 -11.00
N ALA A 123 16.76 1.32 -10.20
CA ALA A 123 16.65 -0.04 -10.72
C ALA A 123 15.29 -0.27 -11.39
N ASP A 124 15.15 -1.33 -12.18
CA ASP A 124 13.87 -1.79 -12.73
C ASP A 124 13.60 -3.23 -12.25
N PRO A 125 12.58 -3.48 -11.40
CA PRO A 125 11.68 -2.49 -10.80
C PRO A 125 12.43 -1.55 -9.83
N PRO A 126 11.90 -0.33 -9.55
CA PRO A 126 12.57 0.68 -8.73
C PRO A 126 12.56 0.30 -7.25
N THR A 127 13.40 -0.65 -6.87
CA THR A 127 13.66 -1.00 -5.47
C THR A 127 14.79 -0.16 -4.87
N THR A 128 15.62 0.46 -5.73
CA THR A 128 16.73 1.30 -5.30
C THR A 128 16.93 2.46 -6.27
N CYS A 129 17.09 3.68 -5.76
CA CYS A 129 17.40 4.88 -6.54
C CYS A 129 18.65 5.58 -5.99
N ALA A 130 19.38 6.28 -6.85
CA ALA A 130 20.52 7.13 -6.46
C ALA A 130 20.17 8.62 -6.65
N VAL A 131 20.17 9.37 -5.56
CA VAL A 131 19.83 10.81 -5.53
C VAL A 131 21.06 11.58 -5.05
N PRO A 132 21.45 12.73 -5.65
CA PRO A 132 22.58 13.51 -5.16
C PRO A 132 22.40 13.96 -3.70
N ALA A 133 23.45 13.86 -2.88
CA ALA A 133 23.44 14.36 -1.51
C ALA A 133 23.14 15.87 -1.48
N GLY A 134 22.37 16.31 -0.48
CA GLY A 134 21.90 17.69 -0.34
C GLY A 134 20.85 18.16 -1.37
N SER A 135 20.40 17.28 -2.27
CA SER A 135 19.36 17.62 -3.26
C SER A 135 17.96 17.17 -2.82
N ALA A 136 16.95 17.83 -3.39
CA ALA A 136 15.55 17.48 -3.22
C ALA A 136 15.05 16.59 -4.37
N PHE A 137 14.06 15.75 -4.07
CA PHE A 137 13.37 14.92 -5.04
C PHE A 137 11.90 14.73 -4.66
N ARG A 138 11.06 14.43 -5.65
CA ARG A 138 9.64 14.14 -5.48
C ARG A 138 9.44 12.63 -5.41
N LEU A 139 8.81 12.19 -4.33
CA LEU A 139 8.32 10.84 -4.14
C LEU A 139 6.83 10.81 -4.45
N ALA A 140 6.40 9.80 -5.22
CA ALA A 140 5.00 9.54 -5.49
C ALA A 140 4.55 8.20 -4.90
N VAL A 141 3.32 8.19 -4.38
CA VAL A 141 2.54 6.97 -4.15
C VAL A 141 1.72 6.73 -5.40
N VAL A 142 1.96 5.58 -6.04
CA VAL A 142 1.32 5.19 -7.30
C VAL A 142 0.34 4.07 -7.02
N LEU A 143 -0.88 4.19 -7.56
CA LEU A 143 -1.85 3.10 -7.61
C LEU A 143 -1.64 2.32 -8.90
N ASP A 144 -1.02 1.15 -8.81
CA ASP A 144 -0.68 0.32 -9.97
C ASP A 144 -1.92 -0.42 -10.51
N SER A 145 -2.78 -0.88 -9.60
CA SER A 145 -4.08 -1.50 -9.90
C SER A 145 -5.17 -0.93 -9.00
N ALA A 146 -6.22 -0.41 -9.62
CA ALA A 146 -7.45 0.00 -8.93
C ALA A 146 -8.47 -1.15 -8.95
N PRO A 147 -9.35 -1.27 -7.93
CA PRO A 147 -10.45 -2.22 -7.96
C PRO A 147 -11.39 -1.94 -9.14
N PRO A 148 -11.99 -2.98 -9.75
CA PRO A 148 -12.87 -2.83 -10.92
C PRO A 148 -14.15 -2.04 -10.63
N GLU A 149 -14.61 -2.03 -9.37
CA GLU A 149 -15.71 -1.22 -8.86
C GLU A 149 -15.33 0.24 -8.58
N GLY A 150 -14.04 0.56 -8.65
CA GLY A 150 -13.46 1.86 -8.35
C GLY A 150 -13.43 2.18 -6.85
N TYR A 151 -13.09 3.43 -6.53
CA TYR A 151 -12.94 3.89 -5.15
C TYR A 151 -13.40 5.33 -4.96
N ILE A 152 -13.71 5.68 -3.73
CA ILE A 152 -14.25 6.99 -3.33
C ILE A 152 -13.36 7.73 -2.33
N ALA A 153 -12.36 7.04 -1.76
CA ALA A 153 -11.41 7.61 -0.81
C ALA A 153 -10.04 6.97 -0.98
N ILE A 154 -9.00 7.73 -0.61
CA ILE A 154 -7.63 7.22 -0.47
C ILE A 154 -7.08 7.59 0.90
N GLN A 155 -6.21 6.73 1.41
CA GLN A 155 -5.37 6.95 2.57
C GLN A 155 -3.98 6.39 2.26
N THR A 156 -2.92 7.13 2.55
CA THR A 156 -1.53 6.64 2.36
C THR A 156 -0.69 6.94 3.58
N TYR A 157 0.13 5.97 4.00
CA TYR A 157 1.06 6.10 5.13
C TYR A 157 2.47 5.81 4.63
N VAL A 158 3.30 6.85 4.55
CA VAL A 158 4.66 6.73 4.02
C VAL A 158 5.68 7.04 5.10
N PHE A 159 6.52 6.05 5.39
CA PHE A 159 7.76 6.20 6.14
C PHE A 159 8.85 6.74 5.22
N TYR A 160 9.56 7.79 5.65
CA TYR A 160 10.65 8.39 4.87
C TYR A 160 12.04 8.30 5.51
N GLY A 161 12.21 7.48 6.56
CA GLY A 161 13.53 7.00 7.00
C GLY A 161 14.51 8.07 7.46
N GLY A 162 14.05 9.23 7.95
CA GLY A 162 14.91 10.33 8.40
C GLY A 162 15.33 11.31 7.29
N LEU A 163 14.84 11.15 6.06
CA LEU A 163 14.92 12.20 5.06
C LEU A 163 14.12 13.43 5.51
N ALA A 164 14.53 14.63 5.06
CA ALA A 164 13.80 15.84 5.38
C ALA A 164 12.55 15.95 4.49
N TYR A 165 11.36 15.98 5.10
CA TYR A 165 10.11 16.18 4.39
C TYR A 165 9.83 17.67 4.16
N ASN A 166 9.85 18.10 2.91
CA ASN A 166 9.55 19.47 2.50
C ASN A 166 8.04 19.60 2.25
N ARG A 167 7.28 19.69 3.35
CA ARG A 167 5.82 19.84 3.30
C ARG A 167 5.42 21.03 2.44
N ALA A 168 4.47 20.82 1.54
CA ALA A 168 3.91 21.91 0.73
C ALA A 168 3.13 22.92 1.60
N ALA A 169 2.63 23.99 0.97
CA ALA A 169 1.79 24.97 1.66
C ALA A 169 0.38 24.42 1.93
N MET A 170 -0.16 23.64 0.99
CA MET A 170 -1.50 23.07 1.09
C MET A 170 -1.53 21.57 0.74
N PRO A 171 -2.43 20.76 1.36
CA PRO A 171 -2.59 19.35 1.01
C PRO A 171 -2.89 19.09 -0.46
N ALA A 172 -3.60 20.02 -1.10
CA ALA A 172 -3.95 19.94 -2.51
C ALA A 172 -2.73 19.97 -3.45
N ASP A 173 -1.59 20.49 -2.98
CA ASP A 173 -0.34 20.54 -3.77
C ASP A 173 0.39 19.18 -3.80
N GLU A 174 0.05 18.28 -2.87
CA GLU A 174 0.64 16.94 -2.76
C GLU A 174 -0.32 15.84 -3.19
N ILE A 175 -1.63 15.99 -3.00
CA ILE A 175 -2.61 15.00 -3.41
C ILE A 175 -3.00 15.25 -4.87
N VAL A 176 -2.33 14.51 -5.77
CA VAL A 176 -2.48 14.62 -7.22
C VAL A 176 -3.57 13.71 -7.80
N TRP A 177 -4.31 12.99 -6.95
CA TRP A 177 -5.47 12.19 -7.37
C TRP A 177 -6.56 13.07 -8.01
N PRO A 178 -6.94 12.86 -9.29
CA PRO A 178 -7.81 13.78 -10.02
C PRO A 178 -9.23 13.95 -9.46
N ALA A 179 -9.73 12.96 -8.71
CA ALA A 179 -11.05 13.03 -8.09
C ALA A 179 -11.01 13.62 -6.67
N SER A 180 -9.84 14.04 -6.16
CA SER A 180 -9.68 14.61 -4.83
C SER A 180 -10.53 15.87 -4.63
N ALA A 181 -11.45 15.84 -3.66
CA ALA A 181 -12.28 16.98 -3.28
C ALA A 181 -12.01 17.48 -1.86
N LEU A 182 -11.46 16.63 -0.99
CA LEU A 182 -11.10 16.98 0.38
C LEU A 182 -9.69 16.49 0.72
N PRO A 183 -8.64 17.08 0.14
CA PRO A 183 -7.28 16.69 0.44
C PRO A 183 -6.91 17.09 1.88
N VAL A 184 -6.41 16.14 2.66
CA VAL A 184 -5.98 16.37 4.04
C VAL A 184 -4.61 15.75 4.30
N TRP A 185 -3.88 16.40 5.20
CA TRP A 185 -2.74 15.82 5.89
C TRP A 185 -3.14 15.50 7.31
N PHE A 186 -2.76 14.34 7.80
CA PHE A 186 -2.79 14.11 9.23
C PHE A 186 -1.41 14.44 9.77
N PRO A 187 -1.30 15.37 10.74
CA PRO A 187 -0.01 15.62 11.36
C PRO A 187 0.48 14.30 11.95
N PRO A 188 1.77 13.97 11.80
CA PRO A 188 2.34 12.92 12.62
C PRO A 188 2.05 13.23 14.09
N GLU A 189 1.74 12.21 14.87
CA GLU A 189 1.73 12.38 16.32
C GLU A 189 3.07 12.98 16.76
N PRO A 190 3.12 13.80 17.81
CA PRO A 190 4.35 14.53 18.20
C PRO A 190 5.57 13.64 18.44
N ASN A 191 5.38 12.32 18.56
CA ASN A 191 6.43 11.33 18.76
C ASN A 191 6.72 10.45 17.52
N ILE A 192 6.07 10.69 16.37
CA ILE A 192 6.24 9.89 15.14
C ILE A 192 6.84 10.78 14.05
N LEU A 193 8.16 10.97 14.06
CA LEU A 193 8.81 11.96 13.18
C LEU A 193 9.16 11.42 11.79
N GLY A 194 9.01 10.11 11.54
CA GLY A 194 9.37 9.46 10.28
C GLY A 194 8.24 9.31 9.26
N PHE A 195 7.04 9.84 9.51
CA PHE A 195 5.85 9.57 8.68
C PHE A 195 5.14 10.80 8.16
N VAL A 196 4.56 10.62 6.97
CA VAL A 196 3.51 11.47 6.45
C VAL A 196 2.28 10.64 6.11
N VAL A 197 1.11 11.19 6.45
CA VAL A 197 -0.18 10.59 6.15
C VAL A 197 -0.98 11.55 5.27
N HIS A 198 -1.43 11.04 4.14
CA HIS A 198 -2.32 11.76 3.22
C HIS A 198 -3.66 11.05 3.18
N GLY A 199 -4.72 11.83 3.04
CA GLY A 199 -6.07 11.31 2.82
C GLY A 199 -6.86 12.22 1.89
N SER A 200 -7.78 11.63 1.13
CA SER A 200 -8.76 12.42 0.38
C SER A 200 -10.04 11.63 0.11
N LEU A 201 -11.11 12.38 -0.12
CA LEU A 201 -12.43 11.89 -0.54
C LEU A 201 -12.79 12.46 -1.91
N SER A 202 -13.58 11.72 -2.68
CA SER A 202 -14.07 12.19 -3.98
C SER A 202 -15.12 13.30 -3.90
N THR A 203 -15.76 13.46 -2.73
CA THR A 203 -16.66 14.55 -2.37
C THR A 203 -16.97 14.47 -0.87
N VAL A 204 -17.53 15.54 -0.30
CA VAL A 204 -18.05 15.57 1.09
C VAL A 204 -19.56 15.31 1.19
N ALA A 205 -20.25 15.19 0.05
CA ALA A 205 -21.69 15.00 -0.01
C ALA A 205 -22.06 13.83 -0.94
N GLN A 206 -22.97 12.97 -0.49
CA GLN A 206 -23.44 11.83 -1.28
C GLN A 206 -24.28 12.27 -2.49
N PRO A 207 -24.26 11.49 -3.60
CA PRO A 207 -23.49 10.26 -3.81
C PRO A 207 -22.00 10.55 -4.05
N PHE A 208 -21.12 9.67 -3.56
CA PHE A 208 -19.68 9.80 -3.78
C PHE A 208 -19.30 9.42 -5.22
N PRO A 209 -18.70 10.31 -6.03
CA PRO A 209 -18.22 9.95 -7.35
C PRO A 209 -17.18 8.84 -7.27
N VAL A 210 -17.37 7.80 -8.06
CA VAL A 210 -16.44 6.67 -8.14
C VAL A 210 -15.27 7.06 -9.05
N SER A 211 -14.04 6.81 -8.58
CA SER A 211 -12.82 6.93 -9.37
C SER A 211 -12.29 5.56 -9.76
N ASN A 212 -11.89 5.40 -11.03
CA ASN A 212 -11.13 4.25 -11.52
C ASN A 212 -9.69 4.66 -11.87
N HIS A 213 -9.22 5.79 -11.32
CA HIS A 213 -7.91 6.32 -11.64
C HIS A 213 -6.82 5.39 -11.10
N ALA A 214 -6.03 4.81 -12.00
CA ALA A 214 -4.75 4.18 -11.70
C ALA A 214 -3.62 5.13 -12.11
N GLY A 215 -2.58 5.25 -11.28
CA GLY A 215 -1.50 6.21 -11.43
C GLY A 215 -1.17 6.94 -10.13
N ARG A 216 -0.51 8.09 -10.23
CA ARG A 216 -0.11 8.87 -9.04
C ARG A 216 -1.33 9.32 -8.24
N LEU A 217 -1.31 9.05 -6.94
CA LEU A 217 -2.31 9.51 -5.97
C LEU A 217 -1.79 10.67 -5.13
N VAL A 218 -0.53 10.57 -4.72
CA VAL A 218 0.17 11.52 -3.86
C VAL A 218 1.56 11.75 -4.45
N GLU A 219 2.04 12.99 -4.40
CA GLU A 219 3.39 13.37 -4.83
C GLU A 219 3.93 14.52 -3.96
N PHE A 220 4.94 14.22 -3.15
CA PHE A 220 5.51 15.17 -2.18
C PHE A 220 7.03 15.21 -2.26
N GLU A 221 7.64 16.25 -1.70
CA GLU A 221 9.07 16.50 -1.81
C GLU A 221 9.84 16.05 -0.56
N LEU A 222 10.94 15.34 -0.78
CA LEU A 222 11.91 14.91 0.22
C LEU A 222 13.29 15.48 -0.13
N SER A 223 14.12 15.74 0.88
CA SER A 223 15.50 16.18 0.71
C SER A 223 16.48 15.17 1.30
N CYS A 224 17.50 14.82 0.52
CA CYS A 224 18.69 14.13 0.99
C CYS A 224 19.50 15.04 1.93
N PRO A 225 20.08 14.50 3.01
CA PRO A 225 21.08 15.24 3.78
C PRO A 225 22.33 15.50 2.95
N PRO A 226 23.19 16.47 3.36
CA PRO A 226 24.45 16.74 2.68
C PRO A 226 25.45 15.59 2.77
N GLU A 227 25.34 14.75 3.81
CA GLU A 227 26.18 13.58 4.02
C GLU A 227 25.59 12.38 3.26
N PRO A 228 26.42 11.63 2.50
CA PRO A 228 25.96 10.43 1.82
C PRO A 228 25.38 9.40 2.78
N GLY A 229 24.32 8.72 2.35
CA GLY A 229 23.59 7.79 3.21
C GLY A 229 22.63 6.89 2.45
N ARG A 230 22.08 5.89 3.14
CA ARG A 230 21.03 5.02 2.61
C ARG A 230 19.79 5.16 3.48
N PHE A 231 18.67 5.36 2.83
CA PHE A 231 17.40 5.65 3.47
C PHE A 231 16.36 4.68 2.94
N LYS A 232 15.65 4.00 3.84
CA LYS A 232 14.57 3.11 3.47
C LYS A 232 13.26 3.86 3.54
N LEU A 233 12.56 3.96 2.40
CA LEU A 233 11.20 4.45 2.31
C LEU A 233 10.25 3.26 2.32
N SER A 234 9.12 3.38 3.00
CA SER A 234 8.15 2.29 3.09
C SER A 234 6.72 2.84 3.05
N LEU A 235 5.90 2.25 2.17
CA LEU A 235 4.47 2.44 2.18
C LEU A 235 3.89 1.36 3.09
N LEU A 236 3.29 1.74 4.21
CA LEU A 236 2.68 0.78 5.12
C LEU A 236 1.41 0.20 4.49
N ALA A 237 1.20 -1.10 4.63
CA ALA A 237 -0.07 -1.72 4.29
C ALA A 237 -1.05 -1.52 5.44
N TYR A 238 -2.33 -1.29 5.13
CA TYR A 238 -3.35 -1.19 6.16
C TYR A 238 -3.45 -2.50 6.95
N GLU A 239 -3.21 -2.41 8.26
CA GLU A 239 -3.50 -3.46 9.23
C GLU A 239 -4.58 -2.96 10.18
N PRO A 240 -5.78 -3.58 10.17
CA PRO A 240 -6.74 -3.29 11.23
C PRO A 240 -6.10 -3.76 12.53
N LEU A 241 -5.85 -2.84 13.47
CA LEU A 241 -5.36 -3.19 14.79
C LEU A 241 -6.43 -4.09 15.43
N LEU A 242 -6.10 -5.38 15.56
CA LEU A 242 -6.99 -6.40 16.12
C LEU A 242 -7.06 -6.34 17.64
N ASP A 243 -6.41 -5.37 18.27
CA ASP A 243 -6.45 -5.24 19.73
C ASP A 243 -7.77 -4.62 20.15
N VAL A 244 -8.69 -5.49 20.57
CA VAL A 244 -10.06 -5.14 20.96
C VAL A 244 -10.11 -4.22 22.18
N ASP A 245 -9.01 -4.15 22.94
CA ASP A 245 -8.91 -3.44 24.21
C ASP A 245 -8.39 -2.00 24.07
N GLU A 246 -7.78 -1.65 22.93
CA GLU A 246 -7.46 -0.26 22.59
C GLU A 246 -7.96 0.02 21.17
N PRO A 247 -8.97 0.90 20.99
CA PRO A 247 -9.39 1.34 19.66
C PRO A 247 -8.25 2.15 19.03
N GLY A 248 -7.27 1.44 18.47
CA GLY A 248 -6.14 2.00 17.79
C GLY A 248 -6.59 2.59 16.46
N ASN A 249 -6.01 3.72 16.08
CA ASN A 249 -6.20 4.28 14.75
C ASN A 249 -5.63 3.28 13.73
N PRO A 250 -6.42 2.82 12.75
CA PRO A 250 -5.90 1.88 11.78
C PRO A 250 -4.75 2.54 11.00
N LEU A 251 -3.59 1.89 11.01
CA LEU A 251 -2.38 2.38 10.35
C LEU A 251 -2.27 1.75 8.98
N GLY A 252 -1.85 2.56 7.99
CA GLY A 252 -1.45 2.06 6.68
C GLY A 252 -2.24 2.65 5.51
N ALA A 253 -1.74 2.38 4.31
CA ALA A 253 -2.37 2.79 3.08
C ALA A 253 -3.59 1.93 2.77
N ALA A 254 -4.65 2.57 2.28
CA ALA A 254 -5.89 1.91 1.89
C ALA A 254 -6.68 2.79 0.92
N ILE A 255 -7.71 2.20 0.32
CA ILE A 255 -8.78 2.94 -0.35
C ILE A 255 -10.13 2.52 0.23
N SER A 256 -11.13 3.37 0.08
CA SER A 256 -12.51 3.00 0.38
C SER A 256 -13.30 2.80 -0.91
N LEU A 257 -14.01 1.69 -1.00
CA LEU A 257 -14.88 1.35 -2.12
C LEU A 257 -16.23 2.08 -2.02
N PRO A 258 -17.07 2.09 -3.08
CA PRO A 258 -18.38 2.75 -3.05
C PRO A 258 -19.32 2.19 -1.98
N ASP A 259 -19.19 0.91 -1.62
CA ASP A 259 -19.91 0.27 -0.52
C ASP A 259 -19.26 0.51 0.85
N GLN A 260 -18.21 1.35 0.87
CA GLN A 260 -17.50 1.85 2.05
C GLN A 260 -16.64 0.81 2.74
N THR A 261 -16.49 -0.37 2.13
CA THR A 261 -15.45 -1.31 2.53
C THR A 261 -14.08 -0.70 2.29
N THR A 262 -13.14 -0.99 3.17
CA THR A 262 -11.75 -0.52 3.07
C THR A 262 -10.90 -1.66 2.55
N VAL A 263 -10.15 -1.39 1.49
CA VAL A 263 -9.24 -2.35 0.86
C VAL A 263 -7.81 -1.89 1.10
N SER A 264 -7.00 -2.80 1.66
CA SER A 264 -5.57 -2.63 1.88
C SER A 264 -4.79 -3.07 0.64
N PRO A 265 -3.68 -2.39 0.29
CA PRO A 265 -2.81 -2.86 -0.78
C PRO A 265 -2.16 -4.19 -0.41
N ILE A 266 -1.74 -4.95 -1.42
CA ILE A 266 -1.01 -6.21 -1.20
C ILE A 266 0.20 -5.95 -0.30
N LYS A 267 0.31 -6.76 0.76
CA LYS A 267 1.51 -6.80 1.60
C LYS A 267 2.64 -7.46 0.80
N THR A 268 3.70 -6.74 0.53
CA THR A 268 4.89 -7.25 -0.17
C THR A 268 5.97 -7.74 0.80
N GLY A 269 5.84 -7.40 2.09
CA GLY A 269 6.75 -7.88 3.11
C GLY A 269 6.46 -7.29 4.48
N ARG A 270 7.44 -7.39 5.36
CA ARG A 270 7.45 -6.78 6.69
C ARG A 270 8.75 -6.02 6.90
N SER A 271 8.73 -4.97 7.72
CA SER A 271 9.90 -4.14 7.98
C SER A 271 9.92 -3.66 9.41
N ASP A 272 11.11 -3.67 10.00
CA ASP A 272 11.41 -2.89 11.18
C ASP A 272 11.64 -1.43 10.75
N LEU A 273 10.98 -0.48 11.42
CA LEU A 273 11.00 0.93 11.04
C LEU A 273 11.08 1.80 12.30
N ASP A 274 12.19 2.50 12.52
CA ASP A 274 12.32 3.49 13.60
C ASP A 274 11.38 4.69 13.31
N LEU A 275 10.15 4.66 13.86
CA LEU A 275 9.09 5.61 13.51
C LEU A 275 9.32 6.96 14.20
N ASN A 276 9.97 6.94 15.36
CA ASN A 276 10.25 8.11 16.19
C ASN A 276 11.61 8.79 15.85
N LEU A 277 12.45 8.13 15.05
CA LEU A 277 13.78 8.57 14.60
C LEU A 277 14.79 8.76 15.75
N ASP A 278 14.70 7.97 16.82
CA ASP A 278 15.63 8.02 17.95
C ASP A 278 16.84 7.09 17.79
N GLY A 279 16.88 6.31 16.72
CA GLY A 279 17.94 5.37 16.39
C GLY A 279 17.76 3.97 16.98
N MET A 280 16.63 3.70 17.65
CA MET A 280 16.24 2.39 18.15
C MET A 280 14.94 1.95 17.49
N ILE A 281 14.75 0.62 17.39
CA ILE A 281 13.49 0.06 16.89
C ILE A 281 12.75 -0.50 18.10
N ASP A 282 11.68 0.18 18.49
CA ASP A 282 10.80 -0.26 19.58
C ASP A 282 10.02 -1.52 19.20
N ARG A 283 9.37 -2.16 20.17
CA ARG A 283 8.64 -3.42 19.92
C ARG A 283 7.48 -3.23 18.95
N GLU A 284 6.80 -2.10 19.03
CA GLU A 284 5.67 -1.69 18.20
C GLU A 284 6.11 -1.30 16.78
N GLU A 285 7.41 -1.12 16.58
CA GLU A 285 8.05 -0.68 15.35
C GLU A 285 8.68 -1.83 14.56
N GLN A 286 8.65 -3.04 15.14
CA GLN A 286 9.15 -4.26 14.53
C GLN A 286 8.10 -4.89 13.63
N ASP A 287 8.57 -5.49 12.55
CA ASP A 287 7.78 -6.40 11.74
C ASP A 287 6.50 -5.76 11.16
N LEU A 288 6.52 -4.46 10.85
CA LEU A 288 5.36 -3.77 10.29
C LEU A 288 5.09 -4.20 8.85
N ALA A 289 3.83 -4.50 8.51
CA ALA A 289 3.46 -4.86 7.15
C ALA A 289 3.65 -3.69 6.18
N VAL A 290 4.39 -3.95 5.09
CA VAL A 290 4.65 -2.96 4.04
C VAL A 290 4.01 -3.41 2.73
N ALA A 291 3.45 -2.43 2.01
CA ALA A 291 2.91 -2.60 0.68
C ALA A 291 3.99 -2.35 -0.39
N ALA A 292 4.92 -1.43 -0.13
CA ALA A 292 6.06 -1.18 -1.00
C ALA A 292 7.25 -0.66 -0.18
N THR A 293 8.45 -0.94 -0.67
CA THR A 293 9.70 -0.40 -0.12
C THR A 293 10.57 0.14 -1.23
N LEU A 294 11.25 1.26 -0.97
CA LEU A 294 12.20 1.87 -1.89
C LEU A 294 13.45 2.31 -1.11
N GLU A 295 14.63 1.84 -1.50
CA GLU A 295 15.89 2.34 -0.95
C GLU A 295 16.37 3.56 -1.73
N VAL A 296 16.58 4.68 -1.05
CA VAL A 296 17.20 5.88 -1.61
C VAL A 296 18.65 5.97 -1.12
N ARG A 297 19.59 5.98 -2.05
CA ARG A 297 21.00 6.23 -1.78
C ARG A 297 21.30 7.69 -2.09
N CYS A 298 21.51 8.50 -1.05
CA CYS A 298 22.01 9.85 -1.19
C CYS A 298 23.52 9.78 -1.45
N VAL A 299 23.96 10.15 -2.65
CA VAL A 299 25.34 9.94 -3.15
C VAL A 299 26.05 11.21 -3.58
#